data_AF-A0A920B881-F1
#
_entry.id   AF-A0A920B881-F1
#
_cell.length_a   1.000
_cell.length_b   1.000
_cell.length_c   1.000
_cell.angle_alpha   90.00
_cell.angle_beta   90.00
_cell.angle_gamma   90.00
#
_symmetry.space_group_name_H-M   'P 1'
#
loop_
_entity.id
_entity.type
_entity.pdbx_description
1 polymer ?
#
loop_
_entity_poly.entity_id
_entity_poly.type
_entity_poly.pdbx_seq_one_letter_code
_entity_poly.pdbx_strand_id
1 'polypeptide(L)'
;MEFSNYFNPVEMVCLNKDIYNNKFNLHKYKNEALNMIVNKKIFDQEVKFIEKAGLWNGGMHYWITIFVEIEEELFTPVKNICDLFLDIHQP
;
A
#
# COMPACT_ATOMS: atom_id res chain seq x y z
N MET A 1 -13.58 -0.82 -20.66
CA MET A 1 -13.07 -1.11 -19.31
C MET A 1 -11.64 -1.55 -19.48
N GLU A 2 -10.70 -0.82 -18.93
CA GLU A 2 -9.29 -1.24 -18.92
C GLU A 2 -9.15 -2.38 -17.90
N PHE A 3 -8.62 -3.52 -18.34
CA PHE A 3 -8.30 -4.65 -17.47
C PHE A 3 -6.87 -4.46 -16.95
N SER A 4 -6.69 -4.47 -15.63
CA SER A 4 -5.35 -4.55 -15.02
C SER A 4 -4.93 -6.01 -14.96
N ASN A 5 -3.81 -6.35 -15.60
CA ASN A 5 -3.24 -7.71 -15.56
C ASN A 5 -2.33 -7.93 -14.35
N TYR A 6 -2.04 -6.88 -13.57
CA TYR A 6 -1.11 -6.94 -12.45
C TYR A 6 -1.80 -6.56 -11.15
N PHE A 7 -1.50 -7.32 -10.10
CA PHE A 7 -1.87 -7.02 -8.72
C PHE A 7 -0.59 -6.81 -7.90
N ASN A 8 -0.64 -5.88 -6.95
CA ASN A 8 0.50 -5.54 -6.14
C ASN A 8 0.33 -6.08 -4.72
N PRO A 9 1.16 -7.05 -4.29
CA PRO A 9 1.08 -7.63 -2.95
C PRO A 9 1.60 -6.68 -1.84
N VAL A 10 2.19 -5.55 -2.23
CA VAL A 10 2.87 -4.59 -1.33
C VAL A 10 4.08 -5.23 -0.61
N GLU A 11 4.67 -6.24 -1.23
CA GLU A 11 5.98 -6.78 -0.85
C GLU A 11 7.07 -5.90 -1.45
N MET A 12 7.91 -5.32 -0.59
CA MET A 12 8.84 -4.28 -1.01
C MET A 12 10.17 -4.36 -0.28
N VAL A 13 11.25 -4.15 -1.03
CA VAL A 13 12.58 -3.87 -0.51
C VAL A 13 12.90 -2.41 -0.76
N CYS A 14 13.17 -1.66 0.31
CA CYS A 14 13.41 -0.23 0.23
C CYS A 14 14.84 0.12 0.67
N LEU A 15 15.57 0.84 -0.18
CA LEU A 15 16.80 1.50 0.22
C LEU A 15 16.47 2.83 0.90
N ASN A 16 16.81 2.95 2.18
CA ASN A 16 16.56 4.17 2.96
C ASN A 16 17.72 5.17 2.92
N LYS A 17 18.73 4.89 2.09
CA LYS A 17 19.93 5.72 1.92
C LYS A 17 20.33 5.82 0.46
N ASP A 18 20.99 6.92 0.12
CA ASP A 18 21.60 7.11 -1.18
C ASP A 18 22.91 6.33 -1.34
N ILE A 19 23.50 6.42 -2.53
CA ILE A 19 24.79 5.78 -2.88
C ILE A 19 25.98 6.29 -2.05
N TYR A 20 25.81 7.40 -1.33
CA TYR A 20 26.80 8.00 -0.43
C TYR A 20 26.49 7.70 1.04
N ASN A 21 25.54 6.79 1.32
CA ASN A 21 25.10 6.37 2.65
C ASN A 21 24.35 7.47 3.45
N ASN A 22 23.91 8.56 2.81
CA ASN A 22 23.04 9.56 3.43
C ASN A 22 21.62 9.05 3.52
N LYS A 23 20.97 9.23 4.67
CA LYS A 23 19.56 8.83 4.86
C LYS A 23 18.61 9.74 4.08
N PHE A 24 17.66 9.14 3.38
CA PHE A 24 16.55 9.91 2.80
C PHE A 24 15.58 10.39 3.88
N ASN A 25 15.08 11.62 3.73
CA ASN A 25 13.91 12.07 4.48
C ASN A 25 12.65 11.78 3.66
N LEU A 26 12.01 10.64 3.94
CA LEU A 26 10.84 10.15 3.19
C LEU A 26 9.65 11.13 3.20
N HIS A 27 9.53 12.00 4.22
CA HIS A 27 8.46 13.00 4.26
C HIS A 27 8.53 14.03 3.12
N LYS A 28 9.73 14.25 2.55
CA LYS A 28 9.90 15.11 1.36
C LYS A 28 9.32 14.51 0.09
N TYR A 29 9.03 13.20 0.10
CA TYR A 29 8.57 12.41 -1.03
C TYR A 29 7.11 11.98 -0.86
N LYS A 30 6.34 12.71 -0.03
CA LYS A 30 4.90 12.57 0.10
C LYS A 30 4.21 13.73 -0.64
N ASN A 31 3.17 13.43 -1.40
CA ASN A 31 2.27 14.42 -1.98
C ASN A 31 1.00 14.55 -1.13
N GLU A 32 0.91 15.61 -0.34
CA GLU A 32 -0.24 15.84 0.55
C GLU A 32 -1.52 16.25 -0.20
N ALA A 33 -1.43 16.72 -1.44
CA ALA A 33 -2.59 17.05 -2.25
C ALA A 33 -3.45 15.81 -2.57
N LEU A 34 -2.88 14.62 -2.43
CA LEU A 34 -3.55 13.34 -2.64
C LEU A 34 -4.12 12.73 -1.36
N ASN A 35 -4.11 13.48 -0.25
CA ASN A 35 -4.88 13.07 0.93
C ASN A 35 -6.38 13.00 0.56
N MET A 36 -7.07 11.97 1.05
CA MET A 36 -8.48 11.76 0.76
C MET A 36 -9.35 12.09 1.97
N ILE A 37 -10.49 12.72 1.73
CA ILE A 37 -11.51 12.94 2.75
C ILE A 37 -12.52 11.81 2.63
N VAL A 38 -12.69 11.04 3.71
CA VAL A 38 -13.62 9.91 3.76
C VAL A 38 -14.71 10.22 4.77
N ASN A 39 -15.96 10.23 4.32
CA ASN A 39 -17.10 10.33 5.22
C ASN A 39 -17.59 8.91 5.53
N LYS A 40 -17.70 8.55 6.81
CA LYS A 40 -18.25 7.28 7.26
C LYS A 40 -19.30 7.53 8.33
N LYS A 41 -20.28 6.64 8.40
CA LYS A 41 -21.28 6.63 9.46
C LYS A 41 -20.84 5.61 10.52
N ILE A 42 -20.61 6.06 11.74
CA ILE A 42 -20.17 5.22 12.87
C ILE A 42 -21.16 5.43 14.01
N PHE A 43 -21.82 4.36 14.47
CA PHE A 43 -22.86 4.42 15.52
C PHE A 43 -23.90 5.53 15.28
N ASP A 44 -24.40 5.59 14.04
CA ASP A 44 -25.33 6.60 13.55
C ASP A 44 -24.84 8.06 13.51
N GLN A 45 -23.57 8.31 13.81
CA GLN A 45 -22.94 9.63 13.68
C GLN A 45 -22.16 9.74 12.37
N GLU A 46 -22.31 10.87 11.67
CA GLU A 46 -21.44 11.21 10.55
C GLU A 46 -20.05 11.60 11.04
N VAL A 47 -19.04 10.85 10.60
CA VAL A 47 -17.65 11.10 10.93
C VAL A 47 -16.87 11.36 9.65
N LYS A 48 -16.11 12.45 9.64
CA LYS A 48 -15.17 12.78 8.58
C LYS A 48 -13.76 12.37 8.99
N PHE A 49 -13.14 11.53 8.17
CA PHE A 49 -11.75 11.14 8.29
C PHE A 49 -10.91 11.79 7.20
N ILE A 50 -9.64 12.04 7.51
CA ILE A 50 -8.62 12.37 6.51
C ILE A 50 -7.69 11.16 6.41
N GLU A 51 -7.75 10.48 5.27
CA GLU A 51 -6.77 9.49 4.90
C GLU A 51 -5.58 10.22 4.30
N LYS A 52 -4.44 10.18 5.00
CA LYS A 52 -3.20 10.74 4.47
C LYS A 52 -2.81 9.97 3.22
N ALA A 53 -2.12 10.62 2.29
CA ALA A 53 -1.55 9.98 1.11
C ALA A 53 -0.82 8.70 1.52
N GLY A 54 -1.41 7.57 1.13
CA GLY A 54 -0.90 6.24 1.35
C GLY A 54 0.17 5.92 0.31
N LEU A 55 0.76 4.74 0.43
CA LEU A 55 1.97 4.37 -0.29
C LEU A 55 1.87 4.60 -1.81
N TRP A 56 0.80 4.08 -2.43
CA TRP A 56 0.56 4.13 -3.89
C TRP A 56 -0.10 5.42 -4.37
N ASN A 57 -0.93 6.05 -3.53
CA ASN A 57 -1.68 7.25 -3.88
C ASN A 57 -0.98 8.54 -3.44
N GLY A 58 0.33 8.52 -3.15
CA GLY A 58 1.11 9.75 -2.95
C GLY A 58 2.18 9.71 -1.87
N GLY A 59 2.30 8.63 -1.11
CA GLY A 59 3.34 8.43 -0.09
C GLY A 59 4.71 8.08 -0.67
N MET A 60 4.73 7.52 -1.88
CA MET A 60 5.94 7.24 -2.67
C MET A 60 6.16 8.24 -3.81
N HIS A 61 5.72 9.49 -3.66
CA HIS A 61 5.81 10.48 -4.72
C HIS A 61 7.28 10.74 -5.10
N TYR A 62 7.63 10.61 -6.38
CA TYR A 62 9.01 10.67 -6.92
C TYR A 62 9.96 9.56 -6.46
N TRP A 63 9.48 8.42 -5.97
CA TRP A 63 10.35 7.27 -5.77
C TRP A 63 10.76 6.66 -7.11
N ILE A 64 12.00 6.17 -7.20
CA ILE A 64 12.41 5.29 -8.29
C ILE A 64 11.94 3.89 -7.91
N THR A 65 10.90 3.42 -8.59
CA THR A 65 10.27 2.12 -8.33
C THR A 65 10.52 1.17 -9.47
N ILE A 66 10.97 -0.05 -9.16
CA ILE A 66 11.12 -1.14 -10.11
C ILE A 66 10.11 -2.21 -9.70
N PHE A 67 9.25 -2.63 -10.62
CA PHE A 67 8.33 -3.73 -10.41
C PHE A 67 8.99 -5.03 -10.86
N VAL A 68 8.88 -6.05 -10.02
CA VAL A 68 9.37 -7.40 -10.29
C VAL A 68 8.16 -8.32 -10.20
N GLU A 69 7.93 -9.08 -11.26
CA GLU A 69 6.91 -10.11 -11.26
C GLU A 69 7.39 -11.30 -10.43
N ILE A 70 6.47 -11.85 -9.62
CA ILE A 70 6.72 -13.00 -8.76
C ILE A 70 5.68 -14.08 -9.08
N GLU A 71 5.99 -15.31 -8.71
CA GLU A 71 5.06 -16.43 -8.81
C GLU A 71 3.83 -16.19 -7.93
N GLU A 72 2.64 -16.55 -8.43
CA GLU A 72 1.36 -16.28 -7.75
C GLU A 72 1.29 -17.01 -6.40
N GLU A 73 1.89 -18.19 -6.30
CA GLU A 73 1.91 -19.03 -5.10
C GLU A 73 2.63 -18.38 -3.91
N LEU A 74 3.49 -17.38 -4.16
CA LEU A 74 4.18 -16.63 -3.11
C LEU A 74 3.27 -15.61 -2.41
N PHE A 75 2.10 -15.29 -3.01
CA PHE A 75 1.18 -14.30 -2.47
C PHE A 75 -0.07 -14.93 -1.87
N THR A 76 -0.14 -14.96 -0.53
CA THR A 76 -1.26 -15.59 0.20
C THR A 76 -2.00 -14.55 1.08
N PRO A 77 -2.85 -13.68 0.49
CA PRO A 77 -3.49 -12.60 1.24
C PRO A 77 -4.65 -13.09 2.11
N VAL A 78 -4.76 -12.52 3.31
CA VAL A 78 -5.94 -12.64 4.19
C VAL A 78 -6.68 -11.30 4.21
N LYS A 79 -7.78 -11.19 3.48
CA LYS A 79 -8.62 -9.99 3.38
C LYS A 79 -9.78 -10.01 4.36
N ASN A 80 -10.27 -11.18 4.70
CA ASN A 80 -11.37 -11.39 5.64
C ASN A 80 -11.16 -12.66 6.48
N ILE A 81 -11.99 -12.85 7.50
CA ILE A 81 -11.83 -13.98 8.43
C ILE A 81 -11.99 -15.34 7.74
N CYS A 82 -12.76 -15.44 6.66
CA CYS A 82 -12.96 -16.70 5.96
C CYS A 82 -11.70 -17.15 5.22
N ASP A 83 -10.84 -16.21 4.80
CA ASP A 83 -9.60 -16.54 4.09
C ASP A 83 -8.67 -17.36 5.00
N LEU A 84 -8.75 -17.19 6.32
CA LEU A 84 -7.97 -18.00 7.27
C LEU A 84 -8.34 -19.49 7.24
N PHE A 85 -9.54 -19.87 6.80
CA PHE A 85 -9.95 -21.28 6.73
C PHE A 85 -9.42 -22.00 5.49
N LEU A 86 -8.72 -21.31 4.58
CA LEU A 86 -8.05 -21.97 3.46
C LEU A 86 -6.90 -22.84 3.97
N ASP A 87 -6.69 -23.99 3.33
CA ASP A 87 -5.68 -24.99 3.75
C ASP A 87 -4.27 -24.39 3.88
N ILE A 88 -3.92 -23.42 3.02
CA ILE A 88 -2.63 -22.71 3.03
C ILE A 88 -2.39 -21.87 4.30
N HIS A 89 -3.45 -21.57 5.06
CA HIS A 89 -3.42 -20.79 6.28
C HIS A 89 -3.68 -21.63 7.54
N GLN A 90 -3.79 -22.97 7.41
CA GLN A 90 -3.97 -23.90 8.53
C GLN A 90 -2.62 -24.52 8.99
N PRO A 91 -2.50 -24.93 10.27
CA PRO A 91 -1.26 -25.51 10.83
C PRO A 91 -0.85 -26.87 10.27
#